data_AF-A0A349UYV6-F1
#
_entry.id   AF-A0A349UYV6-F1
#
_cell.length_a   1.000
_cell.length_b   1.000
_cell.length_c   1.000
_cell.angle_alpha   90.00
_cell.angle_beta   90.00
_cell.angle_gamma   90.00
#
_symmetry.space_group_name_H-M   'P 1'
#
loop_
_entity.id
_entity.type
_entity.pdbx_description
1 polymer ?
#
loop_
_entity_poly.entity_id
_entity_poly.type
_entity_poly.pdbx_seq_one_letter_code
_entity_poly.pdbx_strand_id
1 'polypeptide(L)'
;NIMKFTEGAFRSWGYELAKEEFGDQVVTEEELYAVHGGKAPPGKVIIKDRIADIIFQLLQLRPAEFDVIATMNLNGDYLSDAAAAEVGGMGIAPGANTADHVAVFEATHGTAPKYADQDKVNPSSLIFSGVMMLEYMGWREAADLINAAYPRVIQEKFVTYDFARLMDNAHTVSTSTFADALIARITGDPEDLARYEQERRETLQKEREAREARRVSDPMAAMKDSGRQPSTAAGIMSPLKSVPDTTSVAEALQKMRDLGMRSIMIEPDASGQWGIVTQRDVVTKVLGANVSVNDTTVGDIANRKLFSIPADATLPMVAEALRQYDVRRLVVEAKGTPVGIVSQTDLIQVIEEFDWGWGLHE
;
A
#
# COMPACT_ATOMS: atom_id res chain seq x y z
N ASN A 1 7.75 11.47 12.97
CA ASN A 1 9.21 11.58 13.25
C ASN A 1 9.53 12.70 14.26
N ILE A 2 8.95 13.91 14.12
CA ILE A 2 9.19 15.07 15.01
C ILE A 2 8.39 14.94 16.32
N MET A 3 7.05 14.92 16.22
CA MET A 3 6.15 14.86 17.37
C MET A 3 5.94 13.42 17.86
N LYS A 4 6.98 12.85 18.48
CA LYS A 4 7.04 11.41 18.83
C LYS A 4 5.91 10.94 19.76
N PHE A 5 5.49 11.78 20.70
CA PHE A 5 4.54 11.40 21.76
C PHE A 5 3.07 11.79 21.47
N THR A 6 2.80 12.45 20.35
CA THR A 6 1.44 12.77 19.89
C THR A 6 1.16 12.08 18.57
N GLU A 7 1.72 12.56 17.46
CA GLU A 7 1.55 11.93 16.14
C GLU A 7 2.20 10.54 16.08
N GLY A 8 3.37 10.38 16.70
CA GLY A 8 4.02 9.07 16.80
C GLY A 8 3.21 8.07 17.63
N ALA A 9 2.49 8.54 18.66
CA ALA A 9 1.56 7.73 19.43
C ALA A 9 0.33 7.34 18.60
N PHE A 10 -0.29 8.29 17.88
CA PHE A 10 -1.41 8.02 16.97
C PHE A 10 -1.08 6.91 15.96
N ARG A 11 0.08 7.02 15.30
CA ARG A 11 0.56 5.97 14.39
C ARG A 11 0.67 4.62 15.11
N SER A 12 1.32 4.60 16.27
CA SER A 12 1.61 3.36 16.99
C SER A 12 0.33 2.65 17.45
N TRP A 13 -0.62 3.40 18.02
CA TRP A 13 -1.94 2.89 18.41
C TRP A 13 -2.74 2.39 17.21
N GLY A 14 -2.66 3.06 16.06
CA GLY A 14 -3.31 2.59 14.83
C GLY A 14 -2.80 1.23 14.36
N TYR A 15 -1.48 0.99 14.41
CA TYR A 15 -0.90 -0.31 14.09
C TYR A 15 -1.23 -1.38 15.14
N GLU A 16 -1.24 -1.01 16.42
CA GLU A 16 -1.62 -1.90 17.52
C GLU A 16 -3.07 -2.39 17.34
N LEU A 17 -4.03 -1.48 17.14
CA LEU A 17 -5.43 -1.80 16.87
C LEU A 17 -5.59 -2.69 15.64
N ALA A 18 -4.93 -2.34 14.52
CA ALA A 18 -5.00 -3.12 13.30
C ALA A 18 -4.51 -4.57 13.50
N LYS A 19 -3.50 -4.77 14.35
CA LYS A 19 -2.97 -6.09 14.66
C LYS A 19 -3.88 -6.86 15.62
N GLU A 20 -4.38 -6.21 16.66
CA GLU A 20 -5.13 -6.84 17.74
C GLU A 20 -6.57 -7.20 17.33
N GLU A 21 -7.24 -6.31 16.60
CA GLU A 21 -8.65 -6.49 16.23
C GLU A 21 -8.85 -7.03 14.80
N PHE A 22 -7.89 -6.75 13.88
CA PHE A 22 -8.04 -7.03 12.46
C PHE A 22 -6.87 -7.81 11.84
N GLY A 23 -6.05 -8.50 12.65
CA GLY A 23 -4.82 -9.15 12.19
C GLY A 23 -4.99 -10.18 11.06
N ASP A 24 -6.17 -10.81 10.97
CA ASP A 24 -6.55 -11.74 9.90
C ASP A 24 -7.03 -11.04 8.62
N GLN A 25 -7.31 -9.73 8.67
CA GLN A 25 -7.77 -8.91 7.55
C GLN A 25 -6.73 -7.89 7.06
N VAL A 26 -5.66 -7.64 7.82
CA VAL A 26 -4.62 -6.69 7.43
C VAL A 26 -3.29 -7.37 7.07
N VAL A 27 -2.46 -6.62 6.35
CA VAL A 27 -1.04 -6.89 6.12
C VAL A 27 -0.30 -5.55 6.21
N THR A 28 0.82 -5.49 6.90
CA THR A 28 1.61 -4.24 6.92
C THR A 28 2.34 -4.08 5.59
N GLU A 29 2.68 -2.85 5.21
CA GLU A 29 3.51 -2.61 4.02
C GLU A 29 4.87 -3.33 4.14
N GLU A 30 5.37 -3.54 5.35
CA GLU A 30 6.57 -4.34 5.59
C GLU A 30 6.37 -5.82 5.28
N GLU A 31 5.34 -6.44 5.84
CA GLU A 31 5.00 -7.84 5.60
C GLU A 31 4.66 -8.08 4.13
N LEU A 32 4.01 -7.12 3.47
CA LEU A 32 3.70 -7.16 2.04
C LEU A 32 4.94 -7.40 1.18
N TYR A 33 6.00 -6.61 1.39
CA TYR A 33 7.24 -6.78 0.61
C TYR A 33 8.04 -7.98 1.08
N ALA A 34 8.15 -8.16 2.39
CA ALA A 34 8.98 -9.20 2.98
C ALA A 34 8.46 -10.61 2.70
N VAL A 35 7.18 -10.85 2.95
CA VAL A 35 6.58 -12.19 2.87
C VAL A 35 5.90 -12.42 1.53
N HIS A 36 5.31 -11.38 0.94
CA HIS A 36 4.48 -11.50 -0.25
C HIS A 36 5.11 -10.91 -1.53
N GLY A 37 6.35 -10.44 -1.47
CA GLY A 37 7.07 -9.93 -2.66
C GLY A 37 6.36 -8.76 -3.33
N GLY A 38 5.67 -7.92 -2.55
CA GLY A 38 4.93 -6.75 -3.05
C GLY A 38 3.51 -7.06 -3.56
N LYS A 39 3.12 -8.35 -3.63
CA LYS A 39 1.79 -8.77 -4.06
C LYS A 39 0.83 -8.77 -2.88
N ALA A 40 -0.32 -8.10 -3.01
CA ALA A 40 -1.30 -8.07 -1.93
C ALA A 40 -1.94 -9.45 -1.76
N PRO A 41 -1.97 -10.04 -0.54
CA PRO A 41 -2.72 -11.25 -0.32
C PRO A 41 -4.22 -10.99 -0.57
N PRO A 42 -4.95 -11.93 -1.19
CA PRO A 42 -6.37 -11.75 -1.49
C PRO A 42 -7.18 -11.40 -0.24
N GLY A 43 -8.00 -10.34 -0.33
CA GLY A 43 -8.87 -9.90 0.76
C GLY A 43 -8.18 -9.13 1.90
N LYS A 44 -6.85 -8.98 1.88
CA LYS A 44 -6.12 -8.22 2.90
C LYS A 44 -6.05 -6.73 2.59
N VAL A 45 -6.26 -5.90 3.60
CA VAL A 45 -6.01 -4.45 3.56
C VAL A 45 -4.55 -4.17 3.89
N ILE A 46 -3.91 -3.32 3.10
CA ILE A 46 -2.52 -2.93 3.33
C ILE A 46 -2.49 -1.73 4.27
N ILE A 47 -1.91 -1.92 5.45
CA ILE A 47 -1.69 -0.85 6.41
C ILE A 47 -0.30 -0.27 6.20
N LYS A 48 -0.26 1.05 5.98
CA LYS A 48 0.97 1.82 5.75
C LYS A 48 0.85 3.21 6.36
N ASP A 49 1.98 3.83 6.67
CA ASP A 49 2.04 5.21 7.16
C ASP A 49 2.97 6.07 6.31
N ARG A 50 2.69 7.37 6.30
CA ARG A 50 3.51 8.41 5.65
C ARG A 50 3.61 9.60 6.60
N ILE A 51 4.72 10.33 6.53
CA ILE A 51 4.88 11.58 7.28
C ILE A 51 3.96 12.64 6.67
N ALA A 52 3.46 13.56 7.51
CA ALA A 52 2.47 14.57 7.10
C ALA A 52 2.92 15.43 5.91
N ASP A 53 4.19 15.81 5.82
CA ASP A 53 4.73 16.61 4.71
C ASP A 53 4.84 15.83 3.39
N ILE A 54 5.32 14.58 3.45
CA ILE A 54 5.46 13.73 2.25
C ILE A 54 4.09 13.33 1.70
N ILE A 55 3.06 13.16 2.54
CA ILE A 55 1.73 12.80 2.04
C ILE A 55 1.11 13.92 1.18
N PHE A 56 1.38 15.21 1.45
CA PHE A 56 0.96 16.29 0.54
C PHE A 56 1.63 16.21 -0.84
N GLN A 57 2.88 15.76 -0.91
CA GLN A 57 3.57 15.54 -2.18
C GLN A 57 3.02 14.32 -2.91
N LEU A 58 2.80 13.23 -2.18
CA LEU A 58 2.29 11.99 -2.74
C LEU A 58 0.83 12.10 -3.19
N LEU A 59 0.03 12.96 -2.54
CA LEU A 59 -1.33 13.27 -3.00
C LEU A 59 -1.31 13.85 -4.42
N GLN A 60 -0.40 14.79 -4.70
CA GLN A 60 -0.27 15.41 -6.02
C GLN A 60 0.36 14.49 -7.07
N LEU A 61 1.38 13.72 -6.66
CA LEU A 61 2.21 12.94 -7.59
C LEU A 61 1.68 11.52 -7.81
N ARG A 62 1.05 10.93 -6.79
CA ARG A 62 0.67 9.51 -6.72
C ARG A 62 -0.66 9.30 -5.95
N PRO A 63 -1.74 10.05 -6.25
CA PRO A 63 -2.99 9.97 -5.49
C PRO A 63 -3.60 8.56 -5.50
N ALA A 64 -3.45 7.85 -6.62
CA ALA A 64 -3.98 6.50 -6.80
C ALA A 64 -3.42 5.47 -5.79
N GLU A 65 -2.33 5.78 -5.07
CA GLU A 65 -1.77 4.84 -4.09
C GLU A 65 -2.49 4.79 -2.76
N PHE A 66 -3.47 5.67 -2.55
CA PHE A 66 -4.20 5.80 -1.30
C PHE A 66 -5.69 5.60 -1.55
N ASP A 67 -6.31 4.77 -0.72
CA ASP A 67 -7.76 4.53 -0.76
C ASP A 67 -8.43 5.10 0.50
N VAL A 68 -7.83 4.88 1.69
CA VAL A 68 -8.30 5.41 2.98
C VAL A 68 -7.13 6.04 3.72
N ILE A 69 -7.31 7.27 4.23
CA ILE A 69 -6.32 7.98 5.04
C ILE A 69 -6.92 8.25 6.42
N ALA A 70 -6.34 7.66 7.46
CA ALA A 70 -6.64 7.96 8.84
C ALA A 70 -5.56 8.88 9.41
N THR A 71 -5.95 10.02 9.99
CA THR A 71 -5.00 11.02 10.51
C THR A 71 -5.60 11.83 11.67
N MET A 72 -4.76 12.62 12.34
CA MET A 72 -5.20 13.50 13.41
C MET A 72 -5.96 14.72 12.87
N ASN A 73 -6.78 15.34 13.73
CA ASN A 73 -7.72 16.42 13.38
C ASN A 73 -7.11 17.49 12.45
N LEU A 74 -6.03 18.15 12.86
CA LEU A 74 -5.40 19.22 12.07
C LEU A 74 -4.85 18.73 10.71
N ASN A 75 -4.21 17.56 10.68
CA ASN A 75 -3.69 17.01 9.44
C ASN A 75 -4.83 16.59 8.51
N GLY A 76 -5.96 16.12 9.06
CA GLY A 76 -7.16 15.76 8.32
C GLY A 76 -7.81 16.97 7.67
N ASP A 77 -7.94 18.08 8.40
CA ASP A 77 -8.42 19.36 7.89
C ASP A 77 -7.59 19.80 6.67
N TYR A 78 -6.26 19.88 6.82
CA TYR A 78 -5.39 20.31 5.72
C TYR A 78 -5.36 19.35 4.53
N LEU A 79 -5.30 18.04 4.78
CA LEU A 79 -5.20 17.03 3.71
C LEU A 79 -6.51 16.90 2.92
N SER A 80 -7.66 16.95 3.61
CA SER A 80 -8.96 16.82 2.94
C SER A 80 -9.24 18.03 2.04
N ASP A 81 -8.91 19.25 2.47
CA ASP A 81 -9.01 20.45 1.65
C ASP A 81 -8.08 20.40 0.44
N ALA A 82 -6.83 19.94 0.63
CA ALA A 82 -5.88 19.77 -0.47
C ALA A 82 -6.39 18.74 -1.50
N ALA A 83 -6.90 17.60 -1.03
CA ALA A 83 -7.47 16.57 -1.90
C ALA A 83 -8.70 17.08 -2.65
N ALA A 84 -9.59 17.82 -1.98
CA ALA A 84 -10.75 18.43 -2.61
C ALA A 84 -10.34 19.41 -3.72
N ALA A 85 -9.30 20.21 -3.49
CA ALA A 85 -8.79 21.15 -4.47
C ALA A 85 -8.30 20.48 -5.77
N GLU A 86 -7.71 19.29 -5.69
CA GLU A 86 -7.21 18.55 -6.87
C GLU A 86 -8.33 18.05 -7.79
N VAL A 87 -9.52 17.76 -7.25
CA VAL A 87 -10.63 17.13 -7.99
C VAL A 87 -11.74 18.11 -8.40
N GLY A 88 -11.62 19.40 -8.09
CA GLY A 88 -12.61 20.42 -8.47
C GLY A 88 -12.98 21.43 -7.39
N GLY A 89 -12.43 21.28 -6.18
CA GLY A 89 -12.59 22.18 -5.03
C GLY A 89 -13.62 21.71 -4.01
N MET A 90 -13.70 22.42 -2.87
CA MET A 90 -14.61 22.11 -1.76
C MET A 90 -16.10 22.09 -2.13
N GLY A 91 -16.50 22.74 -3.24
CA GLY A 91 -17.91 22.79 -3.68
C GLY A 91 -18.52 21.43 -4.00
N ILE A 92 -17.69 20.39 -4.17
CA ILE A 92 -18.13 19.03 -4.49
C ILE A 92 -17.72 17.98 -3.45
N ALA A 93 -16.94 18.34 -2.44
CA ALA A 93 -16.47 17.40 -1.43
C ALA A 93 -17.56 17.14 -0.36
N PRO A 94 -18.10 15.93 -0.22
CA PRO A 94 -19.09 15.63 0.83
C PRO A 94 -18.43 15.44 2.19
N GLY A 95 -19.23 15.58 3.26
CA GLY A 95 -18.77 15.44 4.63
C GLY A 95 -19.73 14.62 5.51
N ALA A 96 -19.14 13.90 6.46
CA ALA A 96 -19.89 13.19 7.49
C ALA A 96 -19.13 13.20 8.82
N ASN A 97 -19.84 13.53 9.89
CA ASN A 97 -19.40 13.36 11.27
C ASN A 97 -20.13 12.14 11.84
N THR A 98 -19.39 11.09 12.17
CA THR A 98 -19.96 9.82 12.63
C THR A 98 -19.48 9.49 14.03
N ALA A 99 -20.38 8.91 14.82
CA ALA A 99 -20.14 8.34 16.14
C ALA A 99 -20.99 7.07 16.29
N ASP A 100 -20.85 6.36 17.42
CA ASP A 100 -21.47 5.04 17.62
C ASP A 100 -22.99 5.00 17.46
N HIS A 101 -23.67 6.12 17.77
CA HIS A 101 -25.14 6.20 17.81
C HIS A 101 -25.72 7.39 17.04
N VAL A 102 -24.87 8.21 16.42
CA VAL A 102 -25.30 9.41 15.69
C VAL A 102 -24.37 9.66 14.52
N ALA A 103 -24.96 10.05 13.40
CA ALA A 103 -24.24 10.52 12.22
C ALA A 103 -24.87 11.83 11.74
N VAL A 104 -24.04 12.82 11.42
CA VAL A 104 -24.43 14.11 10.86
C VAL A 104 -23.73 14.25 9.52
N PHE A 105 -24.51 14.40 8.45
CA PHE A 105 -24.01 14.57 7.09
C PHE A 105 -24.16 16.03 6.68
N GLU A 106 -23.04 16.66 6.33
CA GLU A 106 -22.99 18.09 6.05
C GLU A 106 -22.01 18.39 4.92
N ALA A 107 -22.25 19.50 4.22
CA ALA A 107 -21.30 20.00 3.24
C ALA A 107 -19.98 20.39 3.92
N THR A 108 -18.85 20.12 3.27
CA THR A 108 -17.52 20.51 3.78
C THR A 108 -17.30 22.02 3.70
N HIS A 109 -17.93 22.69 2.73
CA HIS A 109 -17.78 24.13 2.56
C HIS A 109 -18.56 24.93 3.61
N GLY A 110 -18.08 26.13 3.93
CA GLY A 110 -18.80 27.08 4.77
C GLY A 110 -20.04 27.72 4.12
N THR A 111 -20.62 28.71 4.79
CA THR A 111 -21.92 29.33 4.44
C THR A 111 -21.93 30.21 3.18
N ALA A 112 -20.76 30.57 2.65
CA ALA A 112 -20.57 31.42 1.47
C ALA A 112 -21.57 32.62 1.36
N PRO A 113 -21.62 33.56 2.33
CA PRO A 113 -22.69 34.56 2.45
C PRO A 113 -22.93 35.42 1.20
N LYS A 114 -21.88 35.66 0.42
CA LYS A 114 -21.95 36.42 -0.85
C LYS A 114 -22.81 35.78 -1.93
N TYR A 115 -23.21 34.52 -1.79
CA TYR A 115 -24.04 33.79 -2.75
C TYR A 115 -25.40 33.36 -2.18
N ALA A 116 -25.72 33.78 -0.96
CA ALA A 116 -27.02 33.48 -0.34
C ALA A 116 -28.18 34.02 -1.19
N ASP A 117 -29.25 33.24 -1.31
CA ASP A 117 -30.49 33.55 -2.03
C ASP A 117 -30.34 33.92 -3.52
N GLN A 118 -29.23 33.52 -4.16
CA GLN A 118 -28.94 33.85 -5.57
C GLN A 118 -29.21 32.70 -6.55
N ASP A 119 -29.63 31.52 -6.07
CA ASP A 119 -29.84 30.33 -6.90
C ASP A 119 -28.61 30.01 -7.80
N LYS A 120 -27.40 30.13 -7.24
CA LYS A 120 -26.15 30.13 -8.00
C LYS A 120 -25.12 29.07 -7.57
N VAL A 121 -25.13 28.66 -6.31
CA VAL A 121 -24.10 27.79 -5.73
C VAL A 121 -24.24 26.36 -6.25
N ASN A 122 -23.11 25.67 -6.40
CA ASN A 122 -23.08 24.25 -6.71
C ASN A 122 -23.63 23.43 -5.53
N PRO A 123 -24.74 22.66 -5.70
CA PRO A 123 -25.32 21.88 -4.61
C PRO A 123 -24.61 20.53 -4.37
N SER A 124 -23.56 20.21 -5.14
CA SER A 124 -22.97 18.87 -5.19
C SER A 124 -22.45 18.36 -3.85
N SER A 125 -21.71 19.17 -3.08
CA SER A 125 -21.19 18.77 -1.77
C SER A 125 -22.31 18.30 -0.83
N LEU A 126 -23.42 19.03 -0.78
CA LEU A 126 -24.57 18.66 0.05
C LEU A 126 -25.34 17.45 -0.50
N ILE A 127 -25.49 17.36 -1.83
CA ILE A 127 -26.08 16.18 -2.49
C ILE A 127 -25.29 14.92 -2.12
N PHE A 128 -23.97 14.94 -2.28
CA PHE A 128 -23.13 13.79 -1.97
C PHE A 128 -23.05 13.48 -0.46
N SER A 129 -23.19 14.49 0.40
CA SER A 129 -23.37 14.25 1.84
C SER A 129 -24.69 13.51 2.11
N GLY A 130 -25.75 13.86 1.38
CA GLY A 130 -27.01 13.10 1.34
C GLY A 130 -26.83 11.67 0.80
N VAL A 131 -26.00 11.46 -0.21
CA VAL A 131 -25.64 10.12 -0.71
C VAL A 131 -24.96 9.29 0.38
N MET A 132 -23.97 9.86 1.08
CA MET A 132 -23.33 9.20 2.22
C MET A 132 -24.33 8.83 3.33
N MET A 133 -25.32 9.69 3.58
CA MET A 133 -26.41 9.40 4.53
C MET A 133 -27.24 8.20 4.09
N LEU A 134 -27.62 8.14 2.81
CA LEU A 134 -28.37 7.01 2.25
C LEU A 134 -27.57 5.70 2.36
N GLU A 135 -26.28 5.73 2.05
CA GLU A 135 -25.38 4.59 2.21
C GLU A 135 -25.30 4.12 3.67
N TYR A 136 -25.16 5.06 4.61
CA TYR A 136 -25.12 4.79 6.05
C TYR A 136 -26.42 4.15 6.56
N MET A 137 -27.58 4.57 6.03
CA MET A 137 -28.89 3.99 6.35
C MET A 137 -29.15 2.64 5.65
N GLY A 138 -28.24 2.19 4.78
CA GLY A 138 -28.39 0.98 3.98
C GLY A 138 -29.26 1.13 2.73
N TRP A 139 -29.67 2.35 2.37
CA TRP A 139 -30.49 2.65 1.19
C TRP A 139 -29.63 2.79 -0.06
N ARG A 140 -28.87 1.73 -0.37
CA ARG A 140 -27.86 1.72 -1.44
C ARG A 140 -28.45 2.01 -2.82
N GLU A 141 -29.61 1.44 -3.13
CA GLU A 141 -30.28 1.67 -4.41
C GLU A 141 -30.52 3.17 -4.67
N ALA A 142 -30.94 3.92 -3.65
CA ALA A 142 -31.17 5.36 -3.77
C ALA A 142 -29.87 6.15 -3.93
N ALA A 143 -28.81 5.76 -3.21
CA ALA A 143 -27.47 6.34 -3.36
C ALA A 143 -26.90 6.10 -4.77
N ASP A 144 -27.00 4.87 -5.25
CA ASP A 144 -26.46 4.46 -6.55
C ASP A 144 -27.17 5.14 -7.72
N LEU A 145 -28.48 5.40 -7.61
CA LEU A 145 -29.21 6.18 -8.61
C LEU A 145 -28.66 7.60 -8.78
N ILE A 146 -28.30 8.27 -7.67
CA ILE A 146 -27.71 9.61 -7.70
C ILE A 146 -26.29 9.53 -8.29
N ASN A 147 -25.48 8.57 -7.83
CA ASN A 147 -24.12 8.34 -8.30
C ASN A 147 -24.05 7.99 -9.80
N ALA A 148 -25.03 7.29 -10.33
CA ALA A 148 -25.13 6.96 -11.76
C ALA A 148 -25.66 8.14 -12.60
N ALA A 149 -26.54 8.98 -12.05
CA ALA A 149 -27.09 10.13 -12.75
C ALA A 149 -26.11 11.31 -12.83
N TYR A 150 -25.36 11.57 -11.76
CA TYR A 150 -24.51 12.75 -11.65
C TYR A 150 -23.45 12.88 -12.77
N PRO A 151 -22.66 11.84 -13.11
CA PRO A 151 -21.69 11.93 -14.20
C PRO A 151 -22.32 12.27 -15.54
N ARG A 152 -23.55 11.81 -15.82
CA ARG A 152 -24.29 12.12 -17.05
C ARG A 152 -24.59 13.62 -17.16
N VAL A 153 -25.03 14.25 -16.06
CA VAL A 153 -25.27 15.71 -15.98
C VAL A 153 -24.00 16.49 -16.31
N ILE A 154 -22.88 16.09 -15.71
CA ILE A 154 -21.59 16.76 -15.90
C ILE A 154 -21.05 16.55 -17.33
N GLN A 155 -21.17 15.33 -17.89
CA GLN A 155 -20.75 15.02 -19.27
C GLN A 155 -21.54 15.79 -20.32
N GLU A 156 -22.84 16.02 -20.07
CA GLU A 156 -23.69 16.88 -20.89
C GLU A 156 -23.44 18.38 -20.64
N LYS A 157 -22.50 18.71 -19.73
CA LYS A 157 -22.05 20.07 -19.39
C LYS A 157 -23.14 20.97 -18.82
N PHE A 158 -24.17 20.41 -18.19
CA PHE A 158 -25.11 21.15 -17.35
C PHE A 158 -24.46 21.39 -16.00
N VAL A 159 -23.86 22.55 -15.80
CA VAL A 159 -23.02 22.82 -14.63
C VAL A 159 -23.25 24.21 -14.06
N THR A 160 -22.99 24.38 -12.77
CA THR A 160 -22.99 25.69 -12.12
C THR A 160 -21.72 26.48 -12.47
N TYR A 161 -21.70 27.77 -12.12
CA TYR A 161 -20.66 28.72 -12.55
C TYR A 161 -19.21 28.32 -12.22
N ASP A 162 -19.03 27.55 -11.15
CA ASP A 162 -17.75 27.07 -10.61
C ASP A 162 -17.11 25.99 -11.47
N PHE A 163 -17.90 25.16 -12.13
CA PHE A 163 -17.45 24.22 -13.16
C PHE A 163 -17.47 24.83 -14.55
N ALA A 164 -18.45 25.70 -14.85
CA ALA A 164 -18.54 26.35 -16.16
C ALA A 164 -17.26 27.12 -16.52
N ARG A 165 -16.59 27.74 -15.55
CA ARG A 165 -15.30 28.44 -15.75
C ARG A 165 -14.12 27.51 -16.08
N LEU A 166 -14.27 26.20 -15.92
CA LEU A 166 -13.24 25.18 -16.19
C LEU A 166 -13.54 24.36 -17.45
N MET A 167 -14.63 24.65 -18.16
CA MET A 167 -15.14 23.85 -19.27
C MET A 167 -15.48 24.70 -20.48
N ASP A 168 -15.06 24.27 -21.67
CA ASP A 168 -15.52 24.87 -22.92
C ASP A 168 -16.96 24.47 -23.23
N ASN A 169 -17.76 25.42 -23.73
CA ASN A 169 -19.16 25.22 -24.14
C ASN A 169 -20.07 24.66 -23.03
N ALA A 170 -19.90 25.15 -21.80
CA ALA A 170 -20.73 24.75 -20.67
C ALA A 170 -22.14 25.37 -20.74
N HIS A 171 -23.16 24.56 -20.45
CA HIS A 171 -24.50 25.04 -20.13
C HIS A 171 -24.52 25.51 -18.69
N THR A 172 -24.20 26.78 -18.47
CA THR A 172 -24.20 27.37 -17.12
C THR A 172 -25.62 27.47 -16.61
N VAL A 173 -25.94 26.77 -15.53
CA VAL A 173 -27.28 26.69 -14.94
C VAL A 173 -27.31 27.19 -13.49
N SER A 174 -28.52 27.50 -13.00
CA SER A 174 -28.79 27.84 -11.60
C SER A 174 -28.72 26.61 -10.69
N THR A 175 -28.71 26.82 -9.37
CA THR A 175 -28.72 25.72 -8.38
C THR A 175 -29.95 24.82 -8.58
N SER A 176 -31.13 25.42 -8.69
CA SER A 176 -32.40 24.74 -8.94
C SER A 176 -32.40 23.97 -10.25
N THR A 177 -31.96 24.60 -11.34
CA THR A 177 -31.91 23.96 -12.67
C THR A 177 -30.89 22.81 -12.70
N PHE A 178 -29.79 22.91 -11.97
CA PHE A 178 -28.85 21.79 -11.82
C PHE A 178 -29.51 20.60 -11.11
N ALA A 179 -30.27 20.85 -10.04
CA ALA A 179 -31.02 19.82 -9.34
C ALA A 179 -32.09 19.19 -10.25
N ASP A 180 -32.85 19.98 -11.01
CA ASP A 180 -33.83 19.47 -11.98
C ASP A 180 -33.15 18.61 -13.06
N ALA A 181 -31.99 19.02 -13.55
CA ALA A 181 -31.22 18.26 -14.52
C ALA A 181 -30.79 16.90 -13.94
N LEU A 182 -30.31 16.86 -12.70
CA LEU A 182 -29.96 15.64 -12.00
C LEU A 182 -31.19 14.73 -11.82
N ILE A 183 -32.30 15.27 -11.31
CA ILE A 183 -33.56 14.53 -11.10
C ILE A 183 -34.05 13.92 -12.43
N ALA A 184 -34.01 14.66 -13.53
CA ALA A 184 -34.43 14.18 -14.84
C ALA A 184 -33.60 12.98 -15.35
N ARG A 185 -32.39 12.76 -14.80
CA ARG A 185 -31.49 11.65 -15.15
C ARG A 185 -31.49 10.53 -14.11
N ILE A 186 -32.31 10.63 -13.07
CA ILE A 186 -32.63 9.53 -12.16
C ILE A 186 -33.81 8.77 -12.76
N THR A 187 -33.52 7.69 -13.49
CA THR A 187 -34.51 6.90 -14.24
C THR A 187 -35.12 5.76 -13.43
N GLY A 188 -34.44 5.31 -12.36
CA GLY A 188 -34.87 4.14 -11.58
C GLY A 188 -34.71 2.81 -12.32
N ASP A 189 -34.04 2.80 -13.48
CA ASP A 189 -33.90 1.62 -14.34
C ASP A 189 -32.88 0.64 -13.74
N PRO A 190 -33.28 -0.62 -13.41
CA PRO A 190 -32.36 -1.63 -12.90
C PRO A 190 -31.19 -1.95 -13.85
N GLU A 191 -31.37 -1.81 -15.16
CA GLU A 191 -30.30 -2.05 -16.13
C GLU A 191 -29.22 -0.95 -16.08
N ASP A 192 -29.63 0.30 -15.86
CA ASP A 192 -28.70 1.43 -15.67
C ASP A 192 -27.86 1.26 -14.39
N LEU A 193 -28.49 0.78 -13.30
CA LEU A 193 -27.80 0.50 -12.04
C LEU A 193 -26.80 -0.65 -12.18
N ALA A 194 -27.21 -1.76 -12.79
CA ALA A 194 -26.33 -2.90 -13.04
C ALA A 194 -25.12 -2.51 -13.91
N ARG A 195 -25.34 -1.66 -14.93
CA ARG A 195 -24.26 -1.12 -15.77
C ARG A 195 -23.29 -0.27 -14.95
N TYR A 196 -23.79 0.66 -14.14
CA TYR A 196 -22.95 1.50 -13.28
C TYR A 196 -22.10 0.67 -12.30
N GLU A 197 -22.70 -0.30 -11.62
CA GLU A 197 -21.99 -1.19 -10.70
C GLU A 197 -20.89 -1.99 -11.39
N GLN A 198 -21.17 -2.49 -12.59
CA GLN A 198 -20.21 -3.24 -13.39
C GLN A 198 -19.04 -2.35 -13.83
N GLU A 199 -19.31 -1.19 -14.43
CA GLU A 199 -18.30 -0.23 -14.88
C GLU A 199 -17.41 0.23 -13.73
N ARG A 200 -18.01 0.53 -12.56
CA ARG A 200 -17.28 0.89 -11.34
C ARG A 200 -16.37 -0.24 -10.87
N ARG A 201 -16.88 -1.49 -10.85
CA ARG A 201 -16.11 -2.67 -10.43
C ARG A 201 -14.92 -2.93 -11.36
N GLU A 202 -15.14 -2.86 -12.67
CA GLU A 202 -14.10 -3.06 -13.68
C GLU A 202 -13.02 -1.97 -13.60
N THR A 203 -13.42 -0.71 -13.41
CA THR A 203 -12.49 0.41 -13.26
C THR A 203 -11.62 0.24 -12.01
N LEU A 204 -12.24 0.00 -10.85
CA LEU A 204 -11.52 -0.22 -9.60
C LEU A 204 -10.60 -1.44 -9.66
N GLN A 205 -11.04 -2.52 -10.31
CA GLN A 205 -10.22 -3.73 -10.50
C GLN A 205 -8.99 -3.44 -11.36
N LYS A 206 -9.18 -2.76 -12.50
CA LYS A 206 -8.09 -2.38 -13.40
C LYS A 206 -7.06 -1.47 -12.72
N GLU A 207 -7.53 -0.50 -11.93
CA GLU A 207 -6.64 0.37 -11.15
C GLU A 207 -5.86 -0.41 -10.09
N ARG A 208 -6.50 -1.36 -9.39
CA ARG A 208 -5.83 -2.23 -8.41
C ARG A 208 -4.77 -3.11 -9.06
N GLU A 209 -5.08 -3.72 -10.19
CA GLU A 209 -4.15 -4.56 -10.95
C GLU A 209 -2.95 -3.77 -11.46
N ALA A 210 -3.16 -2.57 -12.01
CA ALA A 210 -2.08 -1.69 -12.44
C ALA A 210 -1.17 -1.28 -11.27
N ARG A 211 -1.75 -0.98 -10.10
CA ARG A 211 -1.02 -0.64 -8.86
C ARG A 211 -0.21 -1.82 -8.32
N GLU A 212 -0.77 -3.02 -8.34
CA GLU A 212 -0.05 -4.23 -7.94
C GLU A 212 1.09 -4.55 -8.90
N ALA A 213 0.84 -4.51 -10.21
CA ALA A 213 1.87 -4.78 -11.22
C ALA A 213 3.09 -3.88 -11.07
N ARG A 214 2.88 -2.57 -10.85
CA ARG A 214 3.98 -1.61 -10.62
C ARG A 214 4.77 -1.93 -9.34
N ARG A 215 4.11 -2.37 -8.28
CA ARG A 215 4.76 -2.72 -6.99
C ARG A 215 5.58 -4.00 -7.08
N VAL A 216 5.11 -4.99 -7.83
CA VAL A 216 5.78 -6.30 -7.97
C VAL A 216 6.98 -6.22 -8.92
N SER A 217 6.92 -5.37 -9.96
CA SER A 217 7.99 -5.31 -10.98
C SER A 217 9.32 -4.72 -10.48
N ASP A 218 9.27 -3.74 -9.59
CA ASP A 218 10.46 -3.10 -9.01
C ASP A 218 10.21 -2.67 -7.56
N PRO A 219 10.38 -3.58 -6.59
CA PRO A 219 10.12 -3.30 -5.17
C PRO A 219 10.99 -2.18 -4.59
N MET A 220 12.24 -2.06 -5.04
CA MET A 220 13.17 -1.06 -4.52
C MET A 220 12.80 0.34 -5.02
N ALA A 221 12.49 0.48 -6.32
CA ALA A 221 11.96 1.74 -6.84
C ALA A 221 10.62 2.09 -6.20
N ALA A 222 9.74 1.11 -5.97
CA ALA A 222 8.47 1.33 -5.28
C ALA A 222 8.68 1.85 -3.83
N MET A 223 9.64 1.30 -3.09
CA MET A 223 10.00 1.78 -1.75
C MET A 223 10.52 3.21 -1.79
N LYS A 224 11.46 3.52 -2.69
CA LYS A 224 12.04 4.85 -2.86
C LYS A 224 11.00 5.90 -3.24
N ASP A 225 10.20 5.63 -4.27
CA ASP A 225 9.17 6.56 -4.75
C ASP A 225 8.09 6.81 -3.69
N SER A 226 7.94 5.89 -2.72
CA SER A 226 6.96 6.01 -1.65
C SER A 226 7.44 6.83 -0.45
N GLY A 227 8.72 7.27 -0.46
CA GLY A 227 9.36 7.95 0.65
C GLY A 227 9.68 7.05 1.84
N ARG A 228 9.65 5.73 1.65
CA ARG A 228 9.93 4.73 2.70
C ARG A 228 11.42 4.46 2.77
N GLN A 229 11.97 4.50 3.99
CA GLN A 229 13.30 3.99 4.29
C GLN A 229 13.18 2.63 5.00
N PRO A 230 13.94 1.61 4.58
CA PRO A 230 13.98 0.35 5.31
C PRO A 230 14.57 0.54 6.71
N SER A 231 13.94 -0.03 7.74
CA SER A 231 14.44 0.04 9.13
C SER A 231 14.57 -1.32 9.81
N THR A 232 14.16 -2.41 9.14
CA THR A 232 14.10 -3.77 9.69
C THR A 232 14.70 -4.79 8.72
N ALA A 233 14.98 -6.00 9.21
CA ALA A 233 15.49 -7.12 8.42
C ALA A 233 14.55 -7.46 7.25
N ALA A 234 13.25 -7.52 7.51
CA ALA A 234 12.21 -7.73 6.50
C ALA A 234 12.21 -6.65 5.41
N GLY A 235 12.52 -5.41 5.76
CA GLY A 235 12.57 -4.30 4.80
C GLY A 235 13.74 -4.37 3.82
N ILE A 236 14.78 -5.16 4.10
CA ILE A 236 16.02 -5.20 3.30
C ILE A 236 16.39 -6.59 2.79
N MET A 237 15.68 -7.62 3.23
CA MET A 237 16.02 -8.99 2.88
C MET A 237 15.69 -9.30 1.41
N SER A 238 16.45 -10.22 0.85
CA SER A 238 16.05 -10.91 -0.38
C SER A 238 14.94 -11.92 -0.08
N PRO A 239 13.85 -11.97 -0.89
CA PRO A 239 12.79 -12.95 -0.72
C PRO A 239 13.31 -14.38 -0.68
N LEU A 240 12.67 -15.25 0.11
CA LEU A 240 13.04 -16.66 0.18
C LEU A 240 12.94 -17.31 -1.21
N LYS A 241 14.05 -17.84 -1.69
CA LYS A 241 14.11 -18.73 -2.85
C LYS A 241 14.73 -20.05 -2.40
N SER A 242 13.98 -21.13 -2.59
CA SER A 242 14.37 -22.46 -2.16
C SER A 242 14.42 -23.45 -3.31
N VAL A 243 15.14 -24.55 -3.09
CA VAL A 243 15.12 -25.74 -3.95
C VAL A 243 15.04 -27.01 -3.08
N PRO A 244 14.49 -28.11 -3.62
CA PRO A 244 14.52 -29.40 -2.95
C PRO A 244 15.95 -29.85 -2.64
N ASP A 245 16.12 -30.58 -1.54
CA ASP A 245 17.38 -31.22 -1.12
C ASP A 245 18.07 -31.99 -2.25
N THR A 246 17.28 -32.72 -3.04
CA THR A 246 17.73 -33.59 -4.13
C THR A 246 18.21 -32.85 -5.38
N THR A 247 18.14 -31.52 -5.40
CA THR A 247 18.54 -30.71 -6.56
C THR A 247 20.05 -30.82 -6.77
N SER A 248 20.50 -30.99 -8.02
CA SER A 248 21.94 -31.02 -8.30
C SER A 248 22.60 -29.66 -8.03
N VAL A 249 23.88 -29.66 -7.69
CA VAL A 249 24.64 -28.40 -7.51
C VAL A 249 24.64 -27.57 -8.79
N ALA A 250 24.71 -28.20 -9.97
CA ALA A 250 24.66 -27.53 -11.27
C ALA A 250 23.33 -26.77 -11.49
N GLU A 251 22.19 -27.41 -11.23
CA GLU A 251 20.88 -26.77 -11.36
C GLU A 251 20.70 -25.63 -10.36
N ALA A 252 21.15 -25.81 -9.12
CA ALA A 252 21.11 -24.77 -8.10
C ALA A 252 21.96 -23.55 -8.48
N LEU A 253 23.16 -23.75 -9.05
CA LEU A 253 24.00 -22.67 -9.56
C LEU A 253 23.35 -21.92 -10.74
N GLN A 254 22.64 -22.64 -11.61
CA GLN A 254 21.90 -22.03 -12.70
C GLN A 254 20.77 -21.15 -12.17
N LYS A 255 19.94 -21.67 -11.24
CA LYS A 255 18.90 -20.88 -10.55
C LYS A 255 19.49 -19.67 -9.82
N MET A 256 20.60 -19.82 -9.12
CA MET A 256 21.29 -18.69 -8.47
C MET A 256 21.69 -17.62 -9.49
N ARG A 257 22.22 -18.02 -10.65
CA ARG A 257 22.62 -17.09 -11.72
C ARG A 257 21.41 -16.36 -12.31
N ASP A 258 20.37 -17.10 -12.67
CA ASP A 258 19.15 -16.56 -13.30
C ASP A 258 18.44 -15.57 -12.36
N LEU A 259 18.51 -15.81 -11.05
CA LEU A 259 17.93 -14.95 -10.02
C LEU A 259 18.91 -13.89 -9.49
N GLY A 260 20.16 -13.84 -9.98
CA GLY A 260 21.18 -12.90 -9.50
C GLY A 260 21.62 -13.11 -8.04
N MET A 261 21.39 -14.28 -7.46
CA MET A 261 21.64 -14.57 -6.05
C MET A 261 22.99 -15.25 -5.80
N ARG A 262 23.53 -15.09 -4.59
CA ARG A 262 24.80 -15.71 -4.15
C ARG A 262 24.62 -16.87 -3.15
N SER A 263 23.38 -17.12 -2.77
CA SER A 263 22.95 -18.19 -1.87
C SER A 263 21.52 -18.60 -2.19
N ILE A 264 21.16 -19.82 -1.83
CA ILE A 264 19.81 -20.38 -2.01
C ILE A 264 19.46 -21.21 -0.79
N MET A 265 18.19 -21.21 -0.41
CA MET A 265 17.69 -22.04 0.69
C MET A 265 17.43 -23.45 0.19
N ILE A 266 17.68 -24.42 1.05
CA ILE A 266 17.39 -25.83 0.80
C ILE A 266 16.19 -26.20 1.65
N GLU A 267 15.17 -26.73 0.99
CA GLU A 267 13.94 -27.17 1.64
C GLU A 267 14.22 -28.18 2.78
N PRO A 268 13.30 -28.30 3.75
CA PRO A 268 13.45 -29.21 4.87
C PRO A 268 13.81 -30.63 4.42
N ASP A 269 14.84 -31.20 5.02
CA ASP A 269 15.15 -32.62 4.82
C ASP A 269 14.10 -33.54 5.50
N ALA A 270 14.31 -34.86 5.47
CA ALA A 270 13.41 -35.81 6.12
C ALA A 270 13.24 -35.58 7.64
N SER A 271 14.13 -34.82 8.28
CA SER A 271 14.06 -34.43 9.70
C SER A 271 13.36 -33.08 9.93
N GLY A 272 12.94 -32.40 8.86
CA GLY A 272 12.30 -31.09 8.91
C GLY A 272 13.28 -29.92 8.99
N GLN A 273 14.57 -30.14 8.77
CA GLN A 273 15.60 -29.11 8.96
C GLN A 273 15.94 -28.39 7.64
N TRP A 274 15.73 -27.07 7.63
CA TRP A 274 16.14 -26.19 6.53
C TRP A 274 17.66 -26.14 6.38
N GLY A 275 18.13 -25.91 5.16
CA GLY A 275 19.54 -25.69 4.86
C GLY A 275 19.78 -24.43 4.03
N ILE A 276 21.04 -24.02 3.92
CA ILE A 276 21.48 -22.98 3.01
C ILE A 276 22.73 -23.45 2.26
N VAL A 277 22.77 -23.18 0.95
CA VAL A 277 23.97 -23.36 0.13
C VAL A 277 24.40 -22.01 -0.41
N THR A 278 25.69 -21.71 -0.24
CA THR A 278 26.29 -20.48 -0.75
C THR A 278 27.31 -20.80 -1.84
N GLN A 279 27.65 -19.81 -2.67
CA GLN A 279 28.75 -19.97 -3.64
C GLN A 279 30.08 -20.39 -2.97
N ARG A 280 30.32 -19.97 -1.72
CA ARG A 280 31.50 -20.41 -0.95
C ARG A 280 31.46 -21.90 -0.66
N ASP A 281 30.29 -22.45 -0.29
CA ASP A 281 30.12 -23.88 -0.06
C ASP A 281 30.40 -24.69 -1.32
N VAL A 282 29.94 -24.23 -2.48
CA VAL A 282 30.24 -24.88 -3.77
C VAL A 282 31.74 -24.88 -4.04
N VAL A 283 32.42 -23.74 -3.82
CA VAL A 283 33.87 -23.63 -4.01
C VAL A 283 34.63 -24.55 -3.05
N THR A 284 34.27 -24.58 -1.77
CA THR A 284 35.03 -25.32 -0.75
C THR A 284 34.70 -26.81 -0.73
N LYS A 285 33.43 -27.19 -0.89
CA LYS A 285 32.95 -28.57 -0.72
C LYS A 285 32.83 -29.36 -2.03
N VAL A 286 32.71 -28.68 -3.18
CA VAL A 286 32.60 -29.36 -4.48
C VAL A 286 33.90 -29.21 -5.26
N LEU A 287 34.31 -27.97 -5.57
CA LEU A 287 35.56 -27.72 -6.32
C LEU A 287 36.79 -28.11 -5.49
N GLY A 288 36.82 -27.72 -4.21
CA GLY A 288 37.91 -28.04 -3.29
C GLY A 288 38.09 -29.54 -3.02
N ALA A 289 37.02 -30.32 -3.11
CA ALA A 289 37.03 -31.78 -2.96
C ALA A 289 37.07 -32.53 -4.30
N ASN A 290 37.12 -31.81 -5.43
CA ASN A 290 37.14 -32.35 -6.79
C ASN A 290 35.99 -33.31 -7.12
N VAL A 291 34.77 -32.95 -6.69
CA VAL A 291 33.54 -33.74 -6.90
C VAL A 291 32.70 -33.15 -8.03
N SER A 292 31.96 -33.98 -8.74
CA SER A 292 31.10 -33.56 -9.86
C SER A 292 29.90 -32.74 -9.39
N VAL A 293 29.71 -31.56 -9.99
CA VAL A 293 28.53 -30.69 -9.73
C VAL A 293 27.21 -31.29 -10.22
N ASN A 294 27.26 -32.28 -11.10
CA ASN A 294 26.06 -32.95 -11.62
C ASN A 294 25.65 -34.14 -10.75
N ASP A 295 26.62 -34.80 -10.10
CA ASP A 295 26.39 -36.01 -9.31
C ASP A 295 26.30 -35.72 -7.79
N THR A 296 26.59 -34.48 -7.38
CA THR A 296 26.45 -34.01 -6.00
C THR A 296 25.17 -33.21 -5.86
N THR A 297 24.41 -33.44 -4.80
CA THR A 297 23.19 -32.68 -4.51
C THR A 297 23.48 -31.49 -3.60
N VAL A 298 22.58 -30.51 -3.61
CA VAL A 298 22.63 -29.40 -2.66
C VAL A 298 22.42 -29.86 -1.22
N GLY A 299 21.67 -30.94 -1.00
CA GLY A 299 21.48 -31.57 0.31
C GLY A 299 22.81 -32.01 0.95
N ASP A 300 23.71 -32.59 0.15
CA ASP A 300 25.02 -33.09 0.59
C ASP A 300 25.96 -31.98 1.08
N ILE A 301 25.83 -30.77 0.50
CA ILE A 301 26.73 -29.65 0.78
C ILE A 301 26.09 -28.55 1.64
N ALA A 302 24.78 -28.63 1.90
CA ALA A 302 24.03 -27.64 2.65
C ALA A 302 24.58 -27.43 4.07
N ASN A 303 24.68 -26.17 4.48
CA ASN A 303 24.84 -25.86 5.89
C ASN A 303 23.47 -25.86 6.56
N ARG A 304 23.26 -26.78 7.51
CA ARG A 304 22.01 -26.95 8.25
C ARG A 304 21.97 -26.16 9.56
N LYS A 305 23.13 -25.64 10.01
CA LYS A 305 23.18 -24.72 11.16
C LYS A 305 22.90 -23.30 10.67
N LEU A 306 21.61 -22.99 10.57
CA LEU A 306 21.14 -21.68 10.17
C LEU A 306 21.21 -20.71 11.35
N PHE A 307 21.68 -19.50 11.09
CA PHE A 307 21.57 -18.38 12.02
C PHE A 307 20.42 -17.51 11.53
N SER A 308 19.39 -17.40 12.34
CA SER A 308 18.19 -16.66 12.00
C SER A 308 18.04 -15.36 12.78
N ILE A 309 17.22 -14.47 12.24
CA ILE A 309 16.83 -13.21 12.88
C ILE A 309 15.33 -12.96 12.64
N PRO A 310 14.59 -12.41 13.61
CA PRO A 310 13.20 -12.01 13.40
C PRO A 310 13.04 -11.00 12.26
N ALA A 311 11.95 -11.12 11.50
CA ALA A 311 11.58 -10.21 10.42
C ALA A 311 11.54 -8.73 10.85
N ASP A 312 11.05 -8.44 12.05
CA ASP A 312 10.92 -7.11 12.63
C ASP A 312 12.21 -6.59 13.29
N ALA A 313 13.31 -7.35 13.26
CA ALA A 313 14.57 -6.94 13.87
C ALA A 313 15.14 -5.69 13.18
N THR A 314 15.60 -4.74 13.98
CA THR A 314 16.16 -3.47 13.46
C THR A 314 17.47 -3.67 12.72
N LEU A 315 17.82 -2.76 11.80
CA LEU A 315 19.10 -2.87 11.06
C LEU A 315 20.36 -2.95 11.96
N PRO A 316 20.45 -2.21 13.08
CA PRO A 316 21.55 -2.41 14.04
C PRO A 316 21.59 -3.82 14.63
N MET A 317 20.44 -4.44 14.93
CA MET A 317 20.38 -5.83 15.39
C MET A 317 20.84 -6.80 14.31
N VAL A 318 20.49 -6.57 13.04
CA VAL A 318 21.00 -7.36 11.91
C VAL A 318 22.53 -7.27 11.84
N ALA A 319 23.08 -6.05 11.91
CA ALA A 319 24.52 -5.83 11.86
C ALA A 319 25.25 -6.52 13.04
N GLU A 320 24.70 -6.41 14.24
CA GLU A 320 25.25 -7.06 15.43
C GLU A 320 25.18 -8.58 15.36
N ALA A 321 24.06 -9.16 14.89
CA ALA A 321 23.92 -10.60 14.72
C ALA A 321 24.90 -11.15 13.66
N LEU A 322 25.08 -10.45 12.52
CA LEU A 322 26.08 -10.82 11.52
C LEU A 322 27.50 -10.86 12.11
N ARG A 323 27.83 -9.89 12.97
CA ARG A 323 29.12 -9.81 13.67
C ARG A 323 29.27 -10.91 14.73
N GLN A 324 28.26 -11.12 15.56
CA GLN A 324 28.29 -12.05 16.67
C GLN A 324 28.40 -13.51 16.20
N TYR A 325 27.68 -13.88 15.14
CA TYR A 325 27.72 -15.23 14.58
C TYR A 325 28.88 -15.45 13.59
N ASP A 326 29.65 -14.41 13.27
CA ASP A 326 30.70 -14.42 12.25
C ASP A 326 30.21 -14.97 10.89
N VAL A 327 29.04 -14.47 10.46
CA VAL A 327 28.41 -14.86 9.20
C VAL A 327 28.13 -13.65 8.32
N ARG A 328 28.12 -13.89 7.01
CA ARG A 328 27.84 -12.82 6.02
C ARG A 328 26.37 -12.67 5.67
N ARG A 329 25.53 -13.58 6.18
CA ARG A 329 24.11 -13.66 5.85
C ARG A 329 23.35 -14.38 6.98
N LEU A 330 22.15 -13.90 7.26
CA LEU A 330 21.20 -14.43 8.24
C LEU A 330 19.93 -14.85 7.52
N VAL A 331 19.30 -15.91 8.00
CA VAL A 331 17.94 -16.28 7.58
C VAL A 331 16.96 -15.39 8.31
N VAL A 332 16.06 -14.74 7.59
CA VAL A 332 15.00 -13.95 8.22
C VAL A 332 13.80 -14.85 8.43
N GLU A 333 13.27 -14.87 9.65
CA GLU A 333 12.13 -15.72 10.05
C GLU A 333 10.92 -14.87 10.44
N ALA A 334 9.74 -15.30 9.98
CA ALA A 334 8.46 -14.79 10.44
C ALA A 334 7.64 -15.97 10.97
N LYS A 335 7.16 -15.87 12.22
CA LYS A 335 6.35 -16.92 12.89
C LYS A 335 7.02 -18.31 12.84
N GLY A 336 8.34 -18.36 12.97
CA GLY A 336 9.13 -19.61 12.97
C GLY A 336 9.34 -20.25 11.58
N THR A 337 8.98 -19.56 10.51
CA THR A 337 9.22 -20.00 9.14
C THR A 337 10.23 -19.07 8.45
N PRO A 338 11.23 -19.59 7.73
CA PRO A 338 12.09 -18.77 6.89
C PRO A 338 11.28 -18.00 5.84
N VAL A 339 11.48 -16.68 5.75
CA VAL A 339 10.82 -15.79 4.79
C VAL A 339 11.79 -15.04 3.89
N GLY A 340 13.08 -15.02 4.23
CA GLY A 340 14.11 -14.43 3.37
C GLY A 340 15.52 -14.60 3.90
N ILE A 341 16.46 -13.93 3.24
CA ILE A 341 17.87 -13.86 3.65
C ILE A 341 18.29 -12.39 3.65
N VAL A 342 18.94 -11.95 4.72
CA VAL A 342 19.60 -10.64 4.78
C VAL A 342 21.12 -10.82 4.84
N SER A 343 21.86 -10.01 4.10
CA SER A 343 23.32 -10.07 3.98
C SER A 343 23.99 -8.74 4.31
N GLN A 344 25.31 -8.79 4.51
CA GLN A 344 26.12 -7.57 4.64
C GLN A 344 26.01 -6.65 3.41
N THR A 345 25.85 -7.22 2.21
CA THR A 345 25.68 -6.44 0.98
C THR A 345 24.36 -5.68 0.99
N ASP A 346 23.29 -6.30 1.48
CA ASP A 346 21.97 -5.64 1.58
C ASP A 346 22.02 -4.46 2.56
N LEU A 347 22.70 -4.62 3.70
CA LEU A 347 22.92 -3.52 4.64
C LEU A 347 23.71 -2.36 4.03
N ILE A 348 24.77 -2.65 3.26
CA ILE A 348 25.58 -1.62 2.60
C ILE A 348 24.77 -0.90 1.53
N GLN A 349 24.00 -1.63 0.72
CA GLN A 349 23.19 -1.04 -0.34
C GLN A 349 22.16 -0.05 0.23
N VAL A 350 21.56 -0.38 1.38
CA VAL A 350 20.63 0.52 2.08
C VAL A 350 21.33 1.81 2.54
N ILE A 351 22.57 1.71 3.01
CA ILE A 351 23.39 2.88 3.39
C ILE A 351 23.70 3.75 2.17
N GLU A 352 24.10 3.14 1.05
CA GLU A 352 24.44 3.85 -0.19
C GLU A 352 23.22 4.56 -0.81
N GLU A 353 22.04 3.93 -0.75
CA GLU A 353 20.83 4.46 -1.38
C GLU A 353 20.07 5.49 -0.52
N PHE A 354 20.06 5.33 0.80
CA PHE A 354 19.23 6.14 1.70
C PHE A 354 19.99 7.12 2.59
N ASP A 355 21.33 7.12 2.51
CA ASP A 355 22.26 7.93 3.31
C ASP A 355 21.99 7.76 4.82
N TRP A 356 22.78 6.90 5.48
CA TRP A 356 22.66 6.62 6.92
C TRP A 356 23.15 7.79 7.80
N GLY A 357 22.54 8.97 7.64
CA GLY A 357 22.51 10.00 8.66
C GLY A 357 21.35 9.73 9.60
N TRP A 358 21.56 9.83 10.92
CA TRP A 358 20.61 9.60 12.03
C TRP A 358 20.66 8.20 12.67
N GLY A 359 21.60 8.05 13.61
CA GLY A 359 21.66 6.88 14.50
C GLY A 359 22.89 6.77 15.41
N LEU A 360 23.89 7.65 15.29
CA LEU A 360 25.03 7.76 16.21
C LEU A 360 24.93 9.03 17.07
N HIS A 361 23.84 9.21 17.79
CA HIS A 361 23.80 10.10 18.94
C HIS A 361 23.17 9.32 20.09
N GLU A 362 24.04 8.71 20.89
CA GLU A 362 23.79 8.37 22.30
C GLU A 362 23.36 9.62 23.09
#